data_AF-A0A4Q5YPW2-F1
#
_entry.id   AF-A0A4Q5YPW2-F1
#
_cell.length_a   1.000
_cell.length_b   1.000
_cell.length_c   1.000
_cell.angle_alpha   90.00
_cell.angle_beta   90.00
_cell.angle_gamma   90.00
#
_symmetry.space_group_name_H-M   'P 1'
#
loop_
_entity.id
_entity.type
_entity.pdbx_description
1 polymer ?
#
loop_
_entity_poly.entity_id
_entity_poly.type
_entity_poly.pdbx_seq_one_letter_code
_entity_poly.pdbx_strand_id
1 'polypeptide(L)'
;VHDTVLGSPGGTVYVDDTSDENRIFSERLSYDKGSAVVHSLRFIFDNDSLFFGLLKGYQQTFGDSTATTEAFKQYAAQVLNKNLDTFFQQWIYKEGYPVYSARWNQVDSTVYVELTQLTSLPSSQTLFSTPIELKLLGAGTDTTIRVTNNQNVQTYTFNWNNAMQGLSIDPNNWILNTVTGITKDITLGTDGPATALWKLFPNPSDNRWNLVGVDGDASLTLTAIDGKTVWTGRGASFVSIPCDHLTAGMYILKISSKTGNSSLKLIRK
;
A
#
# COMPACT_ATOMS: atom_id res chain seq x y z
N VAL A 1 -15.91 6.93 -20.00
CA VAL A 1 -16.26 5.69 -19.26
C VAL A 1 -15.95 5.83 -17.77
N HIS A 2 -14.69 5.96 -17.33
CA HIS A 2 -14.40 6.04 -15.89
C HIS A 2 -15.14 7.18 -15.19
N ASP A 3 -15.16 8.39 -15.77
CA ASP A 3 -15.81 9.57 -15.18
C ASP A 3 -17.29 9.34 -14.81
N THR A 4 -18.05 8.65 -15.67
CA THR A 4 -19.45 8.31 -15.38
C THR A 4 -19.56 7.41 -14.15
N VAL A 5 -18.69 6.40 -14.06
CA VAL A 5 -18.70 5.43 -12.94
C VAL A 5 -18.30 6.11 -11.63
N LEU A 6 -17.29 6.99 -11.69
CA LEU A 6 -16.75 7.74 -10.56
C LEU A 6 -17.73 8.79 -10.01
N GLY A 7 -18.82 9.09 -10.71
CA GLY A 7 -19.88 9.99 -10.25
C GLY A 7 -20.69 9.45 -9.05
N SER A 8 -20.51 8.17 -8.67
CA SER A 8 -21.13 7.58 -7.49
C SER A 8 -20.16 6.62 -6.78
N PRO A 9 -20.11 6.60 -5.44
CA PRO A 9 -19.15 5.78 -4.71
C PRO A 9 -19.42 4.26 -4.80
N GLY A 10 -20.62 3.84 -5.21
CA GLY A 10 -21.07 2.46 -5.16
C GLY A 10 -21.68 1.94 -6.46
N GLY A 11 -22.19 0.72 -6.39
CA GLY A 11 -22.74 -0.03 -7.51
C GLY A 11 -21.78 -1.09 -8.05
N THR A 12 -22.38 -2.16 -8.57
CA THR A 12 -21.72 -3.39 -8.99
C THR A 12 -22.04 -3.70 -10.45
N VAL A 13 -21.16 -4.43 -11.14
CA VAL A 13 -21.43 -4.88 -12.51
C VAL A 13 -22.50 -5.98 -12.49
N TYR A 14 -22.45 -6.86 -11.49
CA TYR A 14 -23.42 -7.94 -11.31
C TYR A 14 -24.83 -7.40 -11.06
N VAL A 15 -25.78 -7.74 -11.93
CA VAL A 15 -27.18 -7.38 -11.78
C VAL A 15 -27.78 -8.15 -10.60
N ASP A 16 -28.03 -7.43 -9.52
CA ASP A 16 -28.55 -7.92 -8.24
C ASP A 16 -30.08 -7.93 -8.17
N ASP A 17 -30.73 -7.06 -8.93
CA ASP A 17 -32.19 -7.07 -9.13
C ASP A 17 -32.53 -7.24 -10.62
N THR A 18 -33.02 -8.42 -10.99
CA THR A 18 -33.44 -8.74 -12.36
C THR A 18 -34.90 -8.36 -12.64
N SER A 19 -35.61 -7.77 -11.69
CA SER A 19 -36.95 -7.23 -11.87
C SER A 19 -36.97 -5.74 -12.22
N ASP A 20 -35.84 -5.05 -12.02
CA ASP A 20 -35.66 -3.64 -12.37
C ASP A 20 -34.92 -3.49 -13.72
N GLU A 21 -35.66 -3.06 -14.74
CA GLU A 21 -35.13 -2.78 -16.09
C GLU A 21 -34.01 -1.73 -16.07
N ASN A 22 -34.15 -0.67 -15.27
CA ASN A 22 -33.14 0.39 -15.19
C ASN A 22 -31.85 -0.10 -14.54
N ARG A 23 -31.96 -1.08 -13.62
CA ARG A 23 -30.81 -1.74 -13.04
C ARG A 23 -30.14 -2.65 -14.06
N ILE A 24 -30.89 -3.45 -14.81
CA ILE A 24 -30.37 -4.34 -15.86
C ILE A 24 -29.62 -3.52 -16.92
N PHE A 25 -30.23 -2.45 -17.42
CA PHE A 25 -29.69 -1.61 -18.50
C PHE A 25 -29.03 -0.31 -17.98
N SER A 26 -28.46 -0.35 -16.78
CA SER A 26 -27.77 0.81 -16.22
C SER A 26 -26.55 1.18 -17.08
N GLU A 27 -26.58 2.35 -17.74
CA GLU A 27 -25.45 2.90 -18.49
C GLU A 27 -24.18 2.91 -17.63
N ARG A 28 -24.28 3.42 -16.39
CA ARG A 28 -23.15 3.52 -15.46
C ARG A 28 -22.59 2.16 -15.05
N LEU A 29 -23.45 1.20 -14.70
CA LEU A 29 -23.02 -0.04 -14.03
C LEU A 29 -22.87 -1.24 -14.97
N SER A 30 -23.84 -1.46 -15.85
CA SER A 30 -23.84 -2.60 -16.77
C SER A 30 -22.90 -2.35 -17.96
N TYR A 31 -22.83 -1.11 -18.44
CA TYR A 31 -22.04 -0.75 -19.62
C TYR A 31 -20.70 -0.09 -19.27
N ASP A 32 -20.71 1.07 -18.61
CA ASP A 32 -19.49 1.83 -18.34
C ASP A 32 -18.57 1.11 -17.35
N LYS A 33 -19.08 0.69 -16.19
CA LYS A 33 -18.29 -0.10 -15.23
C LYS A 33 -17.90 -1.46 -15.84
N GLY A 34 -18.81 -2.12 -16.56
CA GLY A 34 -18.52 -3.37 -17.26
C GLY A 34 -17.33 -3.26 -18.22
N SER A 35 -17.32 -2.23 -19.08
CA SER A 35 -16.24 -1.98 -20.04
C SER A 35 -14.91 -1.60 -19.35
N ALA A 36 -14.96 -0.79 -18.29
CA ALA A 36 -13.79 -0.47 -17.47
C ALA A 36 -13.16 -1.71 -16.82
N VAL A 37 -13.99 -2.65 -16.34
CA VAL A 37 -13.50 -3.90 -15.75
C VAL A 37 -12.89 -4.83 -16.81
N VAL A 38 -13.47 -4.91 -18.02
CA VAL A 38 -12.85 -5.65 -19.13
C VAL A 38 -11.50 -5.03 -19.54
N HIS A 39 -11.40 -3.70 -19.55
CA HIS A 39 -10.13 -3.01 -19.78
C HIS A 39 -9.10 -3.30 -18.68
N SER A 40 -9.53 -3.30 -17.42
CA SER A 40 -8.69 -3.70 -16.28
C SER A 40 -8.24 -5.16 -16.38
N LEU A 41 -9.10 -6.07 -16.86
CA LEU A 41 -8.76 -7.47 -17.08
C LEU A 41 -7.68 -7.62 -18.17
N ARG A 42 -7.75 -6.84 -19.25
CA ARG A 42 -6.66 -6.77 -20.25
C ARG A 42 -5.35 -6.39 -19.59
N PHE A 43 -5.37 -5.42 -18.68
CA PHE A 43 -4.20 -5.08 -17.89
C PHE A 43 -3.73 -6.29 -17.06
N ILE A 44 -4.61 -7.03 -16.35
CA ILE A 44 -4.24 -8.27 -15.62
C ILE A 44 -3.51 -9.29 -16.52
N PHE A 45 -3.94 -9.44 -17.78
CA PHE A 45 -3.32 -10.35 -18.74
C PHE A 45 -1.88 -9.96 -19.09
N ASP A 46 -1.57 -8.66 -19.10
CA ASP A 46 -0.22 -8.12 -19.39
C ASP A 46 0.37 -8.64 -20.72
N ASN A 47 -0.52 -9.02 -21.65
CA ASN A 47 -0.17 -9.59 -22.94
C ASN A 47 -1.38 -9.48 -23.86
N ASP A 48 -1.34 -8.52 -24.77
CA ASP A 48 -2.45 -8.27 -25.71
C ASP A 48 -2.73 -9.46 -26.61
N SER A 49 -1.70 -10.16 -27.08
CA SER A 49 -1.89 -11.33 -27.95
C SER A 49 -2.65 -12.43 -27.21
N LEU A 50 -2.34 -12.65 -25.93
CA LEU A 50 -3.04 -13.59 -25.09
C LEU A 50 -4.48 -13.14 -24.76
N PHE A 51 -4.68 -11.85 -24.48
CA PHE A 51 -6.00 -11.28 -24.19
C PHE A 51 -6.94 -11.31 -25.41
N PHE A 52 -6.47 -10.91 -26.59
CA PHE A 52 -7.29 -11.01 -27.81
C PHE A 52 -7.47 -12.47 -28.25
N GLY A 53 -6.48 -13.33 -27.99
CA GLY A 53 -6.60 -14.78 -28.14
C GLY A 53 -7.71 -15.36 -27.27
N LEU A 54 -7.78 -14.95 -26.00
CA LEU A 54 -8.89 -15.27 -25.09
C LEU A 54 -10.23 -14.91 -25.71
N LEU A 55 -10.42 -13.66 -26.15
CA LEU A 55 -11.72 -13.20 -26.66
C LEU A 55 -12.17 -13.99 -27.89
N LYS A 56 -11.22 -14.30 -28.80
CA LYS A 56 -11.48 -15.13 -29.98
C LYS A 56 -11.83 -16.57 -29.58
N GLY A 57 -11.04 -17.17 -28.70
CA GLY A 57 -11.25 -18.55 -28.24
C GLY A 57 -12.56 -18.72 -27.46
N TYR A 58 -12.93 -17.72 -26.66
CA TYR A 58 -14.19 -17.71 -25.93
C TYR A 58 -15.40 -17.73 -26.87
N GLN A 59 -15.39 -16.86 -27.90
CA GLN A 59 -16.44 -16.86 -28.94
C GLN A 59 -16.52 -18.19 -29.69
N GLN A 60 -15.39 -18.85 -29.96
CA GLN A 60 -15.37 -20.16 -30.63
C GLN A 60 -15.89 -21.29 -29.73
N THR A 61 -15.57 -21.22 -28.44
CA THR A 61 -15.91 -22.26 -27.46
C THR A 61 -17.39 -22.22 -27.08
N PHE A 62 -17.94 -21.02 -26.93
CA PHE A 62 -19.32 -20.78 -26.49
C PHE A 62 -20.24 -20.28 -27.61
N GLY A 63 -19.77 -20.26 -28.86
CA GLY A 63 -20.58 -19.89 -30.03
C GLY A 63 -21.87 -20.72 -30.10
N ASP A 64 -22.96 -20.08 -30.50
CA ASP A 64 -24.30 -20.69 -30.60
C ASP A 64 -24.82 -21.31 -29.28
N SER A 65 -24.28 -20.88 -28.14
CA SER A 65 -24.67 -21.34 -26.81
C SER A 65 -24.80 -20.17 -25.82
N THR A 66 -25.24 -20.47 -24.60
CA THR A 66 -25.30 -19.50 -23.50
C THR A 66 -24.10 -19.65 -22.59
N ALA A 67 -23.44 -18.54 -22.26
CA ALA A 67 -22.35 -18.51 -21.29
C ALA A 67 -22.61 -17.46 -20.20
N THR A 68 -22.12 -17.76 -18.99
CA THR A 68 -22.27 -16.90 -17.82
C THR A 68 -20.97 -16.15 -17.51
N THR A 69 -21.03 -15.16 -16.63
CA THR A 69 -19.84 -14.52 -16.04
C THR A 69 -18.86 -15.54 -15.46
N GLU A 70 -19.36 -16.59 -14.82
CA GLU A 70 -18.52 -17.64 -14.25
C GLU A 70 -17.85 -18.48 -15.34
N ALA A 71 -18.56 -18.80 -16.43
CA ALA A 71 -17.96 -19.47 -17.59
C ALA A 71 -16.85 -18.64 -18.23
N PHE A 72 -17.05 -17.32 -18.36
CA PHE A 72 -16.00 -16.41 -18.84
C PHE A 72 -14.81 -16.36 -17.88
N LYS A 73 -15.04 -16.24 -16.56
CA LYS A 73 -13.98 -16.26 -15.55
C LYS A 73 -13.13 -17.52 -15.64
N GLN A 74 -13.76 -18.69 -15.70
CA GLN A 74 -13.05 -19.98 -15.76
C GLN A 74 -12.23 -20.11 -17.04
N TYR A 75 -12.81 -19.74 -18.19
CA TYR A 75 -12.09 -19.76 -19.46
C TYR A 75 -10.90 -18.77 -19.47
N ALA A 76 -11.10 -17.55 -18.94
CA ALA A 76 -10.03 -16.56 -18.78
C ALA A 76 -8.91 -17.03 -17.84
N ALA A 77 -9.26 -17.65 -16.72
CA ALA A 77 -8.30 -18.20 -15.77
C ALA A 77 -7.45 -19.32 -16.39
N GLN A 78 -8.06 -20.18 -17.22
CA GLN A 78 -7.36 -21.23 -17.97
C GLN A 78 -6.38 -20.65 -18.99
N VAL A 79 -6.81 -19.69 -19.81
CA VAL A 79 -5.94 -19.06 -20.83
C VAL A 79 -4.79 -18.28 -20.18
N LEU A 80 -5.05 -17.59 -19.07
CA LEU A 80 -4.03 -16.84 -18.34
C LEU A 80 -3.12 -17.74 -17.48
N ASN A 81 -3.54 -18.99 -17.24
CA ASN A 81 -2.94 -19.90 -16.26
C ASN A 81 -2.78 -19.26 -14.87
N LYS A 82 -3.81 -18.52 -14.42
CA LYS A 82 -3.85 -17.84 -13.11
C LYS A 82 -5.27 -17.86 -12.55
N ASN A 83 -5.38 -17.92 -11.22
CA ASN A 83 -6.66 -17.75 -10.54
C ASN A 83 -7.14 -16.29 -10.67
N LEU A 84 -8.41 -16.09 -11.06
CA LEU A 84 -9.05 -14.79 -11.24
C LEU A 84 -10.18 -14.52 -10.23
N ASP A 85 -10.35 -15.38 -9.22
CA ASP A 85 -11.43 -15.27 -8.23
C ASP A 85 -11.41 -13.93 -7.49
N THR A 86 -10.24 -13.50 -7.01
CA THR A 86 -10.10 -12.21 -6.33
C THR A 86 -10.50 -11.04 -7.25
N PHE A 87 -10.07 -11.08 -8.51
CA PHE A 87 -10.40 -10.02 -9.47
C PHE A 87 -11.92 -9.97 -9.72
N PHE A 88 -12.55 -11.09 -10.06
CA PHE A 88 -13.99 -11.10 -10.32
C PHE A 88 -14.80 -10.78 -9.08
N GLN A 89 -14.41 -11.31 -7.91
CA GLN A 89 -15.06 -11.00 -6.64
C GLN A 89 -15.07 -9.50 -6.39
N GLN A 90 -13.94 -8.81 -6.58
CA GLN A 90 -13.81 -7.39 -6.29
C GLN A 90 -14.46 -6.50 -7.36
N TRP A 91 -14.27 -6.81 -8.64
CA TRP A 91 -14.62 -5.91 -9.73
C TRP A 91 -16.00 -6.18 -10.34
N ILE A 92 -16.47 -7.42 -10.29
CA ILE A 92 -17.78 -7.79 -10.87
C ILE A 92 -18.86 -7.88 -9.81
N TYR A 93 -18.58 -8.52 -8.67
CA TYR A 93 -19.60 -8.84 -7.66
C TYR A 93 -19.67 -7.84 -6.51
N LYS A 94 -18.59 -7.12 -6.22
CA LYS A 94 -18.53 -6.10 -5.17
C LYS A 94 -18.67 -4.69 -5.75
N GLU A 95 -18.88 -3.75 -4.84
CA GLU A 95 -19.12 -2.36 -5.17
C GLU A 95 -17.91 -1.47 -4.92
N GLY A 96 -17.97 -0.27 -5.52
CA GLY A 96 -16.94 0.75 -5.37
C GLY A 96 -15.72 0.53 -6.25
N TYR A 97 -14.68 1.28 -5.93
CA TYR A 97 -13.39 1.35 -6.62
C TYR A 97 -12.29 1.85 -5.65
N PRO A 98 -11.00 1.57 -5.94
CA PRO A 98 -9.89 2.07 -5.14
C PRO A 98 -9.68 3.58 -5.30
N VAL A 99 -9.31 4.22 -4.20
CA VAL A 99 -8.94 5.63 -4.08
C VAL A 99 -7.50 5.68 -3.58
N TYR A 100 -6.59 6.08 -4.45
CA TYR A 100 -5.17 6.10 -4.18
C TYR A 100 -4.69 7.47 -3.71
N SER A 101 -3.67 7.43 -2.85
CA SER A 101 -2.77 8.53 -2.60
C SER A 101 -1.37 7.96 -2.45
N ALA A 102 -0.34 8.78 -2.66
CA ALA A 102 1.02 8.33 -2.47
C ALA A 102 1.92 9.40 -1.84
N ARG A 103 2.89 8.90 -1.09
CA ARG A 103 4.06 9.67 -0.67
C ARG A 103 5.27 9.09 -1.37
N TRP A 104 6.20 9.95 -1.77
CA TRP A 104 7.45 9.49 -2.37
C TRP A 104 8.66 10.25 -1.86
N ASN A 105 9.80 9.60 -1.92
CA ASN A 105 11.10 10.21 -1.68
C ASN A 105 12.16 9.54 -2.54
N GLN A 106 13.29 10.22 -2.66
CA GLN A 106 14.50 9.63 -3.22
C GLN A 106 15.68 9.97 -2.31
N VAL A 107 16.40 8.93 -1.90
CA VAL A 107 17.66 9.03 -1.14
C VAL A 107 18.74 8.39 -2.01
N ASP A 108 19.70 9.19 -2.45
CA ASP A 108 20.68 8.80 -3.46
C ASP A 108 20.01 8.20 -4.71
N SER A 109 20.35 6.97 -5.08
CA SER A 109 19.73 6.23 -6.19
C SER A 109 18.50 5.42 -5.79
N THR A 110 18.00 5.56 -4.57
CA THR A 110 16.89 4.74 -4.05
C THR A 110 15.62 5.56 -3.98
N VAL A 111 14.62 5.15 -4.77
CA VAL A 111 13.27 5.72 -4.74
C VAL A 111 12.40 4.91 -3.81
N TYR A 112 11.70 5.60 -2.93
CA TYR A 112 10.70 5.05 -2.03
C TYR A 112 9.33 5.58 -2.44
N VAL A 113 8.35 4.70 -2.57
CA VAL A 113 6.95 5.06 -2.80
C VAL A 113 6.09 4.33 -1.79
N GLU A 114 5.41 5.07 -0.91
CA GLU A 114 4.34 4.55 -0.06
C GLU A 114 3.01 4.83 -0.77
N LEU A 115 2.36 3.77 -1.25
CA LEU A 115 1.03 3.83 -1.84
C LEU A 115 0.00 3.54 -0.76
N THR A 116 -0.92 4.47 -0.53
CA THR A 116 -2.09 4.27 0.32
C THR A 116 -3.33 4.07 -0.54
N GLN A 117 -4.07 3.01 -0.25
CA GLN A 117 -5.35 2.67 -0.86
C GLN A 117 -6.47 2.79 0.18
N LEU A 118 -7.46 3.62 -0.14
CA LEU A 118 -8.80 3.55 0.44
C LEU A 118 -9.78 3.05 -0.62
N THR A 119 -11.05 2.88 -0.27
CA THR A 119 -12.10 2.52 -1.24
C THR A 119 -13.25 3.50 -1.17
N SER A 120 -13.96 3.67 -2.28
CA SER A 120 -15.12 4.55 -2.36
C SER A 120 -16.31 4.05 -1.52
N LEU A 121 -16.38 2.73 -1.24
CA LEU A 121 -17.42 2.12 -0.41
C LEU A 121 -16.84 1.03 0.53
N PRO A 122 -16.24 1.41 1.67
CA PRO A 122 -15.57 0.48 2.57
C PRO A 122 -16.48 -0.60 3.19
N SER A 123 -17.78 -0.36 3.27
CA SER A 123 -18.77 -1.34 3.73
C SER A 123 -18.95 -2.52 2.77
N SER A 124 -18.62 -2.36 1.48
CA SER A 124 -18.68 -3.43 0.47
C SER A 124 -17.32 -4.09 0.27
N GLN A 125 -16.27 -3.27 0.12
CA GLN A 125 -14.90 -3.72 -0.13
C GLN A 125 -13.90 -2.80 0.55
N THR A 126 -12.98 -3.36 1.34
CA THR A 126 -11.96 -2.59 2.08
C THR A 126 -10.62 -2.46 1.36
N LEU A 127 -10.39 -3.26 0.32
CA LEU A 127 -9.15 -3.32 -0.46
C LEU A 127 -9.40 -3.96 -1.82
N PHE A 128 -8.87 -3.38 -2.90
CA PHE A 128 -8.73 -4.01 -4.21
C PHE A 128 -7.30 -4.53 -4.37
N SER A 129 -7.17 -5.79 -4.76
CA SER A 129 -5.87 -6.44 -4.99
C SER A 129 -5.63 -6.48 -6.49
N THR A 130 -4.96 -5.45 -7.00
CA THR A 130 -4.72 -5.29 -8.44
C THR A 130 -3.31 -4.78 -8.72
N PRO A 131 -2.74 -5.15 -9.88
CA PRO A 131 -1.59 -4.44 -10.40
C PRO A 131 -1.98 -2.99 -10.71
N ILE A 132 -1.00 -2.09 -10.61
CA ILE A 132 -1.13 -0.68 -10.95
C ILE A 132 0.20 -0.17 -11.51
N GLU A 133 0.13 0.83 -12.38
CA GLU A 133 1.31 1.51 -12.89
C GLU A 133 1.68 2.70 -12.01
N LEU A 134 2.96 2.81 -11.66
CA LEU A 134 3.57 3.97 -11.03
C LEU A 134 4.54 4.58 -12.04
N LYS A 135 4.30 5.81 -12.47
CA LYS A 135 5.20 6.55 -13.35
C LYS A 135 6.07 7.50 -12.53
N LEU A 136 7.35 7.18 -12.46
CA LEU A 136 8.35 8.05 -11.86
C LEU A 136 8.74 9.11 -12.89
N LEU A 137 8.57 10.38 -12.52
CA LEU A 137 8.89 11.52 -13.36
C LEU A 137 10.29 12.00 -13.02
N GLY A 138 11.16 12.09 -14.01
CA GLY A 138 12.58 12.37 -13.81
C GLY A 138 13.03 13.63 -14.53
N ALA A 139 14.22 14.11 -14.20
CA ALA A 139 14.87 15.18 -14.96
C ALA A 139 15.25 14.71 -16.38
N GLY A 140 14.31 14.79 -17.32
CA GLY A 140 14.51 14.48 -18.74
C GLY A 140 14.16 13.05 -19.16
N THR A 141 14.05 12.09 -18.24
CA THR A 141 13.60 10.73 -18.56
C THR A 141 12.67 10.22 -17.48
N ASP A 142 11.50 9.75 -17.90
CA ASP A 142 10.51 9.09 -17.05
C ASP A 142 10.68 7.58 -17.11
N THR A 143 10.13 6.87 -16.12
CA THR A 143 9.95 5.42 -16.20
C THR A 143 8.58 5.03 -15.63
N THR A 144 7.93 4.04 -16.24
CA THR A 144 6.69 3.46 -15.73
C THR A 144 6.98 2.07 -15.20
N ILE A 145 6.56 1.82 -13.96
CA ILE A 145 6.79 0.56 -13.26
C ILE A 145 5.43 -0.01 -12.87
N ARG A 146 5.18 -1.26 -13.27
CA ARG A 146 3.99 -1.99 -12.87
C ARG A 146 4.26 -2.72 -11.56
N VAL A 147 3.46 -2.45 -10.54
CA VAL A 147 3.54 -3.09 -9.21
C VAL A 147 2.22 -3.72 -8.83
N THR A 148 2.25 -4.76 -7.98
CA THR A 148 1.04 -5.31 -7.37
C THR A 148 0.71 -4.53 -6.10
N ASN A 149 -0.50 -3.98 -6.01
CA ASN A 149 -1.02 -3.45 -4.76
C ASN A 149 -2.04 -4.40 -4.14
N ASN A 150 -1.75 -4.88 -2.94
CA ASN A 150 -2.58 -5.83 -2.18
C ASN A 150 -2.61 -5.51 -0.68
N GLN A 151 -2.28 -4.27 -0.32
CA GLN A 151 -2.35 -3.76 1.05
C GLN A 151 -2.86 -2.31 1.01
N ASN A 152 -3.56 -1.90 2.08
CA ASN A 152 -4.08 -0.53 2.22
C ASN A 152 -2.95 0.50 2.34
N VAL A 153 -1.80 0.11 2.87
CA VAL A 153 -0.57 0.90 2.84
C VAL A 153 0.53 -0.05 2.41
N GLN A 154 1.19 0.26 1.30
CA GLN A 154 2.23 -0.59 0.72
C GLN A 154 3.40 0.24 0.25
N THR A 155 4.60 -0.14 0.68
CA THR A 155 5.82 0.54 0.29
C THR A 155 6.56 -0.23 -0.79
N TYR A 156 6.99 0.47 -1.83
CA TYR A 156 7.82 -0.03 -2.91
C TYR A 156 9.15 0.71 -2.91
N THR A 157 10.21 -0.02 -3.24
CA THR A 157 11.56 0.51 -3.37
C THR A 157 12.11 0.19 -4.74
N PHE A 158 12.66 1.20 -5.42
CA PHE A 158 13.26 1.06 -6.74
C PHE A 158 14.66 1.64 -6.75
N ASN A 159 15.57 1.02 -7.51
CA ASN A 159 16.82 1.66 -7.85
C ASN A 159 16.60 2.52 -9.11
N TRP A 160 16.84 3.83 -8.99
CA TRP A 160 16.73 4.77 -10.08
C TRP A 160 17.69 5.94 -9.90
N ASN A 161 18.64 6.09 -10.84
CA ASN A 161 19.72 7.07 -10.76
C ASN A 161 19.31 8.49 -11.23
N ASN A 162 18.18 8.62 -11.91
CA ASN A 162 17.69 9.94 -12.34
C ASN A 162 17.07 10.66 -11.16
N ALA A 163 17.30 11.98 -11.06
CA ALA A 163 16.67 12.81 -10.05
C ALA A 163 15.15 12.81 -10.26
N MET A 164 14.41 12.25 -9.30
CA MET A 164 12.96 12.17 -9.29
C MET A 164 12.36 13.54 -9.00
N GLN A 165 11.51 13.98 -9.92
CA GLN A 165 10.79 15.25 -9.87
C GLN A 165 9.31 15.06 -9.50
N GLY A 166 8.77 13.87 -9.68
CA GLY A 166 7.38 13.59 -9.35
C GLY A 166 6.99 12.13 -9.51
N LEU A 167 5.74 11.85 -9.19
CA LEU A 167 5.11 10.54 -9.31
C LEU A 167 3.73 10.75 -9.93
N SER A 168 3.32 9.82 -10.79
CA SER A 168 1.96 9.67 -11.27
C SER A 168 1.51 8.23 -11.05
N ILE A 169 0.24 8.06 -10.71
CA ILE A 169 -0.39 6.76 -10.46
C ILE A 169 -1.34 6.49 -11.62
N ASP A 170 -1.25 5.29 -12.19
CA ASP A 170 -2.04 4.82 -13.33
C ASP A 170 -2.17 5.84 -14.48
N PRO A 171 -1.05 6.34 -15.04
CA PRO A 171 -1.06 7.41 -16.05
C PRO A 171 -1.81 7.03 -17.34
N ASN A 172 -1.95 5.73 -17.61
CA ASN A 172 -2.63 5.18 -18.77
C ASN A 172 -4.08 4.77 -18.47
N ASN A 173 -4.55 5.01 -17.25
CA ASN A 173 -5.92 4.77 -16.81
C ASN A 173 -6.39 3.32 -17.05
N TRP A 174 -5.53 2.35 -16.70
CA TRP A 174 -5.80 0.93 -16.84
C TRP A 174 -6.87 0.42 -15.87
N ILE A 175 -6.89 0.97 -14.66
CA ILE A 175 -7.76 0.53 -13.57
C ILE A 175 -8.80 1.62 -13.30
N LEU A 176 -10.05 1.24 -13.03
CA LEU A 176 -11.04 2.17 -12.52
C LEU A 176 -10.63 2.61 -11.10
N ASN A 177 -10.05 3.80 -10.98
CA ASN A 177 -9.54 4.34 -9.71
C ASN A 177 -9.64 5.86 -9.67
N THR A 178 -9.41 6.44 -8.49
CA THR A 178 -9.14 7.87 -8.34
C THR A 178 -7.84 8.11 -7.60
N VAL A 179 -7.22 9.27 -7.85
CA VAL A 179 -6.01 9.72 -7.15
C VAL A 179 -6.33 11.02 -6.42
N THR A 180 -6.15 11.02 -5.10
CA THR A 180 -6.52 12.16 -4.24
C THR A 180 -5.35 13.05 -3.88
N GLY A 181 -4.13 12.54 -3.96
CA GLY A 181 -2.93 13.33 -3.67
C GLY A 181 -1.66 12.54 -3.84
N ILE A 182 -0.64 13.23 -4.32
CA ILE A 182 0.73 12.73 -4.41
C ILE A 182 1.63 13.79 -3.80
N THR A 183 2.37 13.44 -2.76
CA THR A 183 3.27 14.38 -2.07
C THR A 183 4.68 13.83 -1.99
N LYS A 184 5.67 14.72 -2.09
CA LYS A 184 7.04 14.38 -1.73
C LYS A 184 7.17 14.44 -0.21
N ASP A 185 7.60 13.35 0.41
CA ASP A 185 7.81 13.25 1.85
C ASP A 185 9.27 12.90 2.11
N ILE A 186 10.07 13.90 2.50
CA ILE A 186 11.53 13.72 2.66
C ILE A 186 11.90 12.77 3.79
N THR A 187 10.97 12.41 4.68
CA THR A 187 11.24 11.44 5.75
C THR A 187 11.07 9.99 5.28
N LEU A 188 10.34 9.75 4.19
CA LEU A 188 10.09 8.40 3.67
C LEU A 188 11.40 7.75 3.21
N GLY A 189 11.67 6.54 3.68
CA GLY A 189 12.89 5.80 3.34
C GLY A 189 14.17 6.31 4.01
N THR A 190 14.09 7.43 4.74
CA THR A 190 15.15 7.87 5.68
C THR A 190 14.98 7.24 7.07
N ASP A 191 13.92 6.45 7.24
CA ASP A 191 13.66 5.65 8.42
C ASP A 191 14.45 4.32 8.35
N GLY A 192 15.57 4.27 9.08
CA GLY A 192 15.84 3.07 9.88
C GLY A 192 14.63 2.80 10.80
N PRO A 193 14.46 1.58 11.35
CA PRO A 193 13.20 1.13 11.97
C PRO A 193 12.59 2.24 12.82
N ALA A 194 11.43 2.75 12.36
CA ALA A 194 10.71 3.91 12.89
C ALA A 194 11.46 4.61 14.02
N THR A 195 12.27 5.64 13.69
CA THR A 195 12.69 6.58 14.72
C THR A 195 11.43 7.27 15.23
N ALA A 196 10.78 6.64 16.20
CA ALA A 196 10.11 7.38 17.23
C ALA A 196 11.07 8.52 17.64
N LEU A 197 10.54 9.74 17.71
CA LEU A 197 11.28 11.00 17.90
C LEU A 197 11.91 11.09 19.30
N TRP A 198 12.55 10.00 19.74
CA TRP A 198 13.15 9.83 21.04
C TRP A 198 14.49 10.54 21.07
N LYS A 199 14.50 11.67 21.75
CA LYS A 199 15.75 12.39 21.99
C LYS A 199 16.32 11.92 23.33
N LEU A 200 17.51 11.32 23.26
CA LEU A 200 18.28 10.89 24.42
C LEU A 200 19.45 11.87 24.65
N PHE A 201 19.49 12.54 25.80
CA PHE A 201 20.55 13.49 26.12
C PHE A 201 20.73 13.73 27.64
N PRO A 202 21.92 14.12 28.10
CA PRO A 202 23.18 14.06 27.35
C PRO A 202 23.64 12.60 27.19
N ASN A 203 24.30 12.27 26.10
CA ASN A 203 24.93 10.95 25.93
C ASN A 203 26.30 11.16 25.24
N PRO A 204 27.44 10.97 25.93
CA PRO A 204 27.61 10.40 27.27
C PRO A 204 27.08 11.26 28.44
N SER A 205 26.85 10.64 29.61
CA SER A 205 26.40 11.32 30.84
C SER A 205 27.17 10.91 32.09
N ASP A 206 27.25 11.83 33.06
CA ASP A 206 27.89 11.65 34.37
C ASP A 206 26.88 11.31 35.51
N ASN A 207 25.59 11.62 35.34
CA ASN A 207 24.60 11.48 36.41
C ASN A 207 23.21 10.99 35.97
N ARG A 208 22.74 11.34 34.76
CA ARG A 208 21.45 10.89 34.22
C ARG A 208 21.37 11.02 32.70
N TRP A 209 20.56 10.17 32.08
CA TRP A 209 20.08 10.37 30.71
C TRP A 209 18.63 10.82 30.71
N ASN A 210 18.28 11.81 29.90
CA ASN A 210 16.90 12.21 29.67
C ASN A 210 16.44 11.65 28.32
N LEU A 211 15.24 11.09 28.30
CA LEU A 211 14.59 10.51 27.14
C LEU A 211 13.25 11.21 26.93
N VAL A 212 13.03 11.78 25.75
CA VAL A 212 11.84 12.58 25.43
C VAL A 212 11.04 11.91 24.32
N GLY A 213 9.71 11.93 24.39
CA GLY A 213 8.83 11.51 23.29
C GLY A 213 8.47 10.03 23.26
N VAL A 214 8.54 9.32 24.40
CA VAL A 214 8.17 7.91 24.50
C VAL A 214 6.69 7.76 24.82
N ASP A 215 6.01 6.87 24.11
CA ASP A 215 4.61 6.53 24.38
C ASP A 215 4.42 6.04 25.82
N GLY A 216 3.35 6.50 26.49
CA GLY A 216 3.03 6.17 27.88
C GLY A 216 2.91 4.66 28.17
N ASP A 217 2.53 3.90 27.15
CA ASP A 217 2.33 2.45 27.21
C ASP A 217 3.62 1.65 26.99
N ALA A 218 4.74 2.30 26.64
CA ALA A 218 6.00 1.60 26.39
C ALA A 218 6.69 1.15 27.69
N SER A 219 7.32 -0.02 27.66
CA SER A 219 8.20 -0.50 28.72
C SER A 219 9.66 -0.19 28.39
N LEU A 220 10.41 0.25 29.40
CA LEU A 220 11.81 0.64 29.29
C LEU A 220 12.67 -0.27 30.15
N THR A 221 13.74 -0.84 29.60
CA THR A 221 14.68 -1.70 30.33
C THR A 221 16.11 -1.35 29.96
N LEU A 222 16.91 -0.90 30.93
CA LEU A 222 18.33 -0.63 30.78
C LEU A 222 19.14 -1.86 31.19
N THR A 223 20.05 -2.28 30.31
CA THR A 223 20.88 -3.48 30.50
C THR A 223 22.35 -3.11 30.37
N ALA A 224 23.20 -3.68 31.23
CA ALA A 224 24.66 -3.64 31.06
C ALA A 224 25.11 -4.60 29.93
N ILE A 225 26.38 -4.49 29.52
CA ILE A 225 26.92 -5.32 28.41
C ILE A 225 26.98 -6.82 28.72
N ASP A 226 27.00 -7.18 30.00
CA ASP A 226 26.93 -8.56 30.51
C ASP A 226 25.50 -9.13 30.51
N GLY A 227 24.51 -8.35 30.05
CA GLY A 227 23.11 -8.76 30.00
C GLY A 227 22.34 -8.52 31.31
N LYS A 228 22.96 -7.96 32.35
CA LYS A 228 22.28 -7.66 33.61
C LYS A 228 21.39 -6.42 33.47
N THR A 229 20.11 -6.55 33.81
CA THR A 229 19.20 -5.41 33.92
C THR A 229 19.61 -4.53 35.12
N VAL A 230 19.83 -3.24 34.87
CA VAL A 230 20.27 -2.26 35.88
C VAL A 230 19.21 -1.20 36.17
N TRP A 231 18.23 -1.01 35.28
CA TRP A 231 17.11 -0.10 35.51
C TRP A 231 15.90 -0.50 34.67
N THR A 232 14.69 -0.20 35.15
CA THR A 232 13.43 -0.37 34.41
C THR A 232 12.51 0.83 34.63
N GLY A 233 11.70 1.16 33.63
CA GLY A 233 10.71 2.22 33.73
C GLY A 233 9.59 2.08 32.71
N ARG A 234 8.71 3.08 32.67
CA ARG A 234 7.66 3.21 31.65
C ARG A 234 7.89 4.46 30.81
N GLY A 235 7.42 4.43 29.57
CA GLY A 235 7.44 5.58 28.69
C GLY A 235 6.58 6.72 29.21
N ALA A 236 6.97 7.94 28.84
CA ALA A 236 6.25 9.17 29.10
C ALA A 236 6.81 10.24 28.15
N SER A 237 6.13 11.40 28.06
CA SER A 237 6.61 12.56 27.30
C SER A 237 8.04 12.97 27.71
N PHE A 238 8.40 12.74 28.97
CA PHE A 238 9.74 12.94 29.51
C PHE A 238 10.08 11.86 30.54
N VAL A 239 11.23 11.20 30.39
CA VAL A 239 11.75 10.16 31.30
C VAL A 239 13.19 10.47 31.68
N SER A 240 13.49 10.44 32.98
CA SER A 240 14.85 10.61 33.51
C SER A 240 15.39 9.28 34.03
N ILE A 241 16.54 8.86 33.50
CA ILE A 241 17.21 7.59 33.82
C ILE A 241 18.49 7.91 34.61
N PRO A 242 18.53 7.70 35.94
CA PRO A 242 19.72 7.97 36.75
C PRO A 242 20.85 6.97 36.43
N CYS A 243 22.10 7.46 36.40
CA CYS A 243 23.28 6.65 36.10
C CYS A 243 24.48 6.93 37.01
N ASP A 244 24.29 7.75 38.04
CA ASP A 244 25.27 8.09 39.06
C ASP A 244 25.86 6.87 39.78
N HIS A 245 25.01 5.88 40.08
CA HIS A 245 25.35 4.62 40.73
C HIS A 245 25.91 3.55 39.77
N LEU A 246 25.94 3.81 38.46
CA LEU A 246 26.43 2.88 37.44
C LEU A 246 27.92 3.11 37.20
N THR A 247 28.65 2.03 36.92
CA THR A 247 30.06 2.07 36.51
C THR A 247 30.21 2.71 35.12
N ALA A 248 31.32 3.41 34.89
CA ALA A 248 31.69 3.91 33.56
C ALA A 248 31.65 2.79 32.53
N GLY A 249 30.99 3.03 31.40
CA GLY A 249 30.81 2.00 30.38
C GLY A 249 29.58 2.16 29.49
N MET A 250 29.33 1.13 28.69
CA MET A 250 28.23 1.07 27.72
C MET A 250 27.03 0.32 28.28
N TYR A 251 25.84 0.87 28.06
CA TYR A 251 24.56 0.30 28.42
C TYR A 251 23.62 0.29 27.21
N ILE A 252 22.65 -0.61 27.21
CA ILE A 252 21.63 -0.72 26.16
C ILE A 252 20.26 -0.49 26.81
N LEU A 253 19.56 0.55 26.38
CA LEU A 253 18.17 0.80 26.74
C LEU A 253 17.26 0.16 25.71
N LYS A 254 16.50 -0.85 26.11
CA LYS A 254 15.43 -1.45 25.30
C LYS A 254 14.11 -0.75 25.57
N ILE A 255 13.37 -0.49 24.50
CA ILE A 255 12.06 0.18 24.51
C ILE A 255 11.09 -0.76 23.79
N SER A 256 10.03 -1.19 24.46
CA SER A 256 9.04 -2.11 23.92
C SER A 256 7.65 -1.50 24.01
N SER A 257 7.03 -1.25 22.86
CA SER A 257 5.68 -0.68 22.72
C SER A 257 4.80 -1.62 21.90
N LYS A 258 3.51 -1.29 21.78
CA LYS A 258 2.57 -1.99 20.88
C LYS A 258 2.94 -1.86 19.40
N THR A 259 3.70 -0.82 19.04
CA THR A 259 4.12 -0.50 17.66
C THR A 259 5.46 -1.12 17.29
N GLY A 260 6.22 -1.65 18.26
CA GLY A 260 7.46 -2.38 18.01
C GLY A 260 8.44 -2.34 19.18
N ASN A 261 9.58 -3.01 18.99
CA ASN A 261 10.70 -2.99 19.92
C ASN A 261 11.86 -2.19 19.31
N SER A 262 12.57 -1.44 20.14
CA SER A 262 13.71 -0.61 19.72
C SER A 262 14.78 -0.58 20.81
N SER A 263 16.00 -0.14 20.49
CA SER A 263 17.09 -0.08 21.45
C SER A 263 18.01 1.13 21.23
N LEU A 264 18.44 1.76 22.31
CA LEU A 264 19.36 2.90 22.32
C LEU A 264 20.64 2.54 23.09
N LYS A 265 21.78 3.01 22.58
CA LYS A 265 23.07 2.89 23.25
C LYS A 265 23.30 4.07 24.18
N LEU A 266 23.58 3.81 25.45
CA LEU A 266 23.84 4.79 26.50
C LEU A 266 25.30 4.65 26.96
N ILE A 267 25.99 5.77 27.18
CA ILE A 267 27.40 5.82 27.61
C ILE A 267 27.48 6.56 28.95
N ARG A 268 27.93 5.86 30.00
CA ARG A 268 28.27 6.41 31.30
C ARG A 268 29.74 6.78 31.29
N LYS A 269 30.05 8.04 31.56
CA LYS A 269 31.44 8.51 31.72
C LYS A 269 32.06 7.98 33.00
#